data_AF-A0A5C6TQ88-F1
#
_entry.id   AF-A0A5C6TQ88-F1
#
_cell.length_a   1.000
_cell.length_b   1.000
_cell.length_c   1.000
_cell.angle_alpha   90.00
_cell.angle_beta   90.00
_cell.angle_gamma   90.00
#
_symmetry.space_group_name_H-M   'P 1'
#
loop_
_entity.id
_entity.type
_entity.pdbx_description
1 polymer ?
#
loop_
_entity_poly.entity_id
_entity_poly.type
_entity_poly.pdbx_seq_one_letter_code
_entity_poly.pdbx_strand_id
1 'polypeptide(L)'
;MLNAWPIKARGLVAALVLLSASPAFAQAQGGKVAPSASRLLPDGTPPLLAGRWGDNGDCKQDVLLREDGTFQSYTGGEGRWSVESDVLTMAGAGGEVRLRVVELERDRMTVENDDGSIGHSQRCDGGVPATGEAQAQN
;
A
#
# COMPACT_ATOMS: atom_id res chain seq x y z
N MET A 1 7.27 14.87 -0.07
CA MET A 1 7.36 14.67 1.39
C MET A 1 6.27 13.67 1.74
N LEU A 2 6.60 12.38 1.68
CA LEU A 2 5.74 11.31 2.17
C LEU A 2 6.21 10.99 3.59
N ASN A 3 5.23 10.93 4.47
CA ASN A 3 5.39 11.19 5.88
C ASN A 3 5.89 9.94 6.59
N ALA A 4 6.82 10.14 7.52
CA ALA A 4 7.09 9.18 8.56
C ALA A 4 5.77 8.72 9.17
N TRP A 5 5.62 7.40 9.34
CA TRP A 5 4.45 6.76 9.93
C TRP A 5 3.97 7.50 11.19
N PRO A 6 2.79 8.14 11.20
CA PRO A 6 2.33 8.90 12.35
C PRO A 6 1.36 8.06 13.21
N ILE A 7 1.85 7.65 14.38
CA ILE A 7 0.99 7.25 15.52
C ILE A 7 0.38 8.52 16.11
N LYS A 8 -0.88 8.90 15.82
CA LYS A 8 -1.62 9.89 16.65
C LYS A 8 -3.13 9.65 16.78
N ALA A 9 -3.47 9.28 18.00
CA ALA A 9 -4.67 9.49 18.82
C ALA A 9 -5.95 10.11 18.22
N ARG A 10 -7.06 9.41 18.55
CA ARG A 10 -8.47 9.79 18.47
C ARG A 10 -8.76 11.20 19.01
N GLY A 11 -9.60 11.95 18.28
CA GLY A 11 -10.29 13.14 18.76
C GLY A 11 -11.70 13.22 18.16
N LEU A 12 -12.71 13.10 19.01
CA LEU A 12 -14.14 13.18 18.70
C LEU A 12 -14.59 14.64 18.85
N VAL A 13 -15.17 15.25 17.82
CA VAL A 13 -15.95 16.49 17.98
C VAL A 13 -17.18 16.42 17.07
N ALA A 14 -18.35 16.36 17.68
CA ALA A 14 -19.64 16.55 17.03
C ALA A 14 -19.93 18.04 16.89
N ALA A 15 -20.41 18.49 15.73
CA ALA A 15 -21.06 19.78 15.56
C ALA A 15 -22.14 19.70 14.47
N LEU A 16 -23.34 20.15 14.83
CA LEU A 16 -24.60 20.12 14.09
C LEU A 16 -24.79 21.47 13.37
N VAL A 17 -25.08 21.49 12.06
CA VAL A 17 -25.56 22.71 11.34
C VAL A 17 -26.64 22.35 10.32
N LEU A 18 -27.69 23.18 10.27
CA LEU A 18 -28.95 23.04 9.54
C LEU A 18 -28.94 23.50 8.07
N LEU A 19 -29.81 22.83 7.31
CA LEU A 19 -30.36 22.97 5.94
C LEU A 19 -30.20 24.28 5.12
N SER A 20 -29.81 24.09 3.85
CA SER A 20 -30.38 24.82 2.69
C SER A 20 -30.37 23.93 1.43
N ALA A 21 -31.54 23.75 0.81
CA ALA A 21 -31.78 22.88 -0.34
C ALA A 21 -31.61 23.60 -1.68
N SER A 22 -30.87 22.97 -2.60
CA SER A 22 -30.78 23.35 -4.02
C SER A 22 -30.89 22.08 -4.88
N PRO A 23 -31.79 22.00 -5.88
CA PRO A 23 -31.80 20.89 -6.83
C PRO A 23 -30.78 21.19 -7.95
N ALA A 24 -29.57 20.65 -7.82
CA ALA A 24 -28.62 20.61 -8.92
C ALA A 24 -28.90 19.35 -9.76
N PHE A 25 -29.04 19.56 -11.07
CA PHE A 25 -29.26 18.53 -12.09
C PHE A 25 -28.27 17.38 -11.94
N ALA A 26 -28.81 16.18 -11.71
CA ALA A 26 -28.05 14.94 -11.74
C ALA A 26 -27.67 14.60 -13.19
N GLN A 27 -26.44 14.94 -13.59
CA GLN A 27 -25.80 14.27 -14.72
C GLN A 27 -25.37 12.89 -14.25
N ALA A 28 -26.18 11.89 -14.57
CA ALA A 28 -25.79 10.49 -14.50
C ALA A 28 -24.70 10.23 -15.54
N GLN A 29 -23.45 10.55 -15.19
CA GLN A 29 -22.29 10.02 -15.89
C GLN A 29 -22.18 8.56 -15.46
N GLY A 30 -22.67 7.68 -16.33
CA GLY A 30 -22.41 6.25 -16.31
C GLY A 30 -20.92 5.97 -16.52
N GLY A 31 -20.08 6.36 -15.57
CA GLY A 31 -18.79 5.76 -15.36
C GLY A 31 -19.05 4.38 -14.80
N LYS A 32 -19.00 3.37 -15.66
CA LYS A 32 -18.89 1.97 -15.28
C LYS A 32 -17.67 1.88 -14.35
N VAL A 33 -17.90 1.99 -13.04
CA VAL A 33 -16.90 1.63 -12.03
C VAL A 33 -16.67 0.16 -12.30
N ALA A 34 -15.61 -0.13 -13.06
CA ALA A 34 -15.11 -1.48 -13.14
C ALA A 34 -14.89 -1.87 -11.69
N PRO A 35 -15.50 -2.97 -11.19
CA PRO A 35 -15.10 -3.49 -9.90
C PRO A 35 -13.59 -3.66 -10.00
N SER A 36 -12.83 -2.90 -9.20
CA SER A 36 -11.45 -3.25 -8.89
C SER A 36 -11.56 -4.66 -8.36
N ALA A 37 -11.26 -5.62 -9.21
CA ALA A 37 -11.13 -6.98 -8.80
C ALA A 37 -9.90 -6.98 -7.91
N SER A 38 -10.11 -6.76 -6.61
CA SER A 38 -9.23 -7.30 -5.58
C SER A 38 -9.12 -8.78 -5.93
N ARG A 39 -8.07 -9.15 -6.67
CA ARG A 39 -7.79 -10.55 -6.91
C ARG A 39 -7.48 -11.08 -5.53
N LEU A 40 -8.45 -11.79 -4.96
CA LEU A 40 -8.25 -12.60 -3.76
C LEU A 40 -6.92 -13.31 -3.95
N LEU A 41 -5.95 -12.97 -3.10
CA LEU A 41 -4.64 -13.57 -3.19
C LEU A 41 -4.86 -15.07 -2.90
N PRO A 42 -4.52 -15.98 -3.85
CA PRO A 42 -4.76 -17.39 -3.66
C PRO A 42 -4.02 -17.87 -2.41
N ASP A 43 -4.60 -18.83 -1.68
CA ASP A 43 -3.92 -19.53 -0.58
C ASP A 43 -2.52 -19.95 -1.06
N GLY A 44 -1.49 -19.28 -0.54
CA GLY A 44 -0.16 -19.25 -1.18
C GLY A 44 0.33 -17.86 -1.60
N THR A 45 -0.24 -16.77 -1.06
CA THR A 45 0.23 -15.37 -1.14
C THR A 45 1.68 -15.09 -0.67
N PRO A 46 2.26 -15.79 0.33
CA PRO A 46 3.59 -15.47 0.84
C PRO A 46 4.74 -15.34 -0.19
N PRO A 47 4.84 -16.17 -1.24
CA PRO A 47 5.97 -16.12 -2.18
C PRO A 47 5.99 -14.84 -3.01
N LEU A 48 4.83 -14.26 -3.34
CA LEU A 48 4.77 -13.02 -4.12
C LEU A 48 4.99 -11.78 -3.27
N LEU A 49 4.68 -11.82 -1.97
CA LEU A 49 4.99 -10.72 -1.04
C LEU A 49 6.45 -10.78 -0.58
N ALA A 50 7.03 -11.97 -0.45
CA ALA A 50 8.43 -12.10 -0.05
C ALA A 50 9.37 -11.40 -1.05
N GLY A 51 10.33 -10.64 -0.52
CA GLY A 51 11.32 -9.86 -1.25
C GLY A 51 11.51 -8.45 -0.67
N ARG A 52 12.36 -7.66 -1.33
CA ARG A 52 12.58 -6.26 -0.96
C ARG A 52 11.65 -5.34 -1.74
N TRP A 53 11.00 -4.43 -1.03
CA TRP A 53 10.07 -3.46 -1.56
C TRP A 53 10.46 -2.06 -1.14
N GLY A 54 10.41 -1.07 -2.02
CA GLY A 54 10.55 0.35 -1.67
C GLY A 54 9.53 1.17 -2.43
N ASP A 55 9.36 2.46 -2.08
CA ASP A 55 8.25 3.28 -2.63
C ASP A 55 8.73 4.40 -3.58
N ASN A 56 10.04 4.67 -3.61
CA ASN A 56 10.60 5.87 -4.27
C ASN A 56 11.39 5.58 -5.56
N GLY A 57 11.32 4.36 -6.10
CA GLY A 57 12.07 3.93 -7.28
C GLY A 57 13.59 3.74 -7.11
N ASP A 58 14.20 4.20 -6.01
CA ASP A 58 15.66 4.12 -5.79
C ASP A 58 16.10 3.02 -4.83
N CYS A 59 15.15 2.36 -4.17
CA CYS A 59 15.38 1.27 -3.21
C CYS A 59 16.32 1.62 -2.05
N LYS A 60 16.50 2.91 -1.75
CA LYS A 60 17.26 3.36 -0.57
C LYS A 60 16.45 3.28 0.71
N GLN A 61 15.13 3.30 0.61
CA GLN A 61 14.20 3.16 1.73
C GLN A 61 13.29 1.98 1.42
N ASP A 62 13.74 0.80 1.81
CA ASP A 62 13.08 -0.47 1.54
C ASP A 62 12.63 -1.21 2.80
N VAL A 63 11.81 -2.23 2.58
CA VAL A 63 11.47 -3.26 3.55
C VAL A 63 11.74 -4.62 2.91
N LEU A 64 12.45 -5.48 3.62
CA LEU A 64 12.63 -6.88 3.26
C LEU A 64 11.55 -7.72 3.97
N LEU A 65 10.66 -8.33 3.21
CA LEU A 65 9.72 -9.36 3.70
C LEU A 65 10.32 -10.74 3.39
N ARG A 66 10.65 -11.53 4.40
CA ARG A 66 11.22 -12.87 4.23
C ARG A 66 10.13 -13.94 4.23
N GLU A 67 10.35 -15.03 3.49
CA GLU A 67 9.39 -16.14 3.37
C GLU A 67 9.04 -16.82 4.71
N ASP A 68 9.90 -16.68 5.72
CA ASP A 68 9.65 -17.20 7.08
C ASP A 68 8.66 -16.36 7.91
N GLY A 69 8.11 -15.29 7.32
CA GLY A 69 7.21 -14.36 7.98
C GLY A 69 7.91 -13.33 8.86
N THR A 70 9.22 -13.09 8.68
CA THR A 70 9.93 -11.98 9.32
C THR A 70 10.14 -10.82 8.36
N PHE A 71 10.23 -9.60 8.89
CA PHE A 71 10.60 -8.43 8.10
C PHE A 71 11.76 -7.64 8.70
N GLN A 72 12.42 -6.86 7.86
CA GLN A 72 13.40 -5.84 8.27
C GLN A 72 13.16 -4.55 7.47
N SER A 73 13.04 -3.41 8.14
CA SER A 73 12.91 -2.10 7.51
C SER A 73 14.28 -1.45 7.28
N TYR A 74 14.34 -0.48 6.38
CA TYR A 74 15.52 0.36 6.15
C TYR A 74 16.10 1.00 7.41
N THR A 75 15.24 1.36 8.38
CA THR A 75 15.67 1.97 9.65
C THR A 75 16.18 0.95 10.68
N GLY A 76 16.28 -0.33 10.31
CA GLY A 76 16.70 -1.43 11.19
C GLY A 76 15.58 -1.96 12.09
N GLY A 77 14.33 -1.55 11.87
CA GLY A 77 13.18 -2.12 12.57
C GLY A 77 12.90 -3.53 12.09
N GLU A 78 12.59 -4.44 13.00
CA GLU A 78 12.34 -5.85 12.69
C GLU A 78 11.08 -6.35 13.37
N GLY A 79 10.52 -7.44 12.84
CA GLY A 79 9.31 -8.03 13.38
C GLY A 79 8.79 -9.19 12.54
N ARG A 80 7.51 -9.51 12.74
CA ARG A 80 6.80 -10.51 11.97
C ARG A 80 5.82 -9.86 11.00
N TRP A 81 5.63 -10.49 9.86
CA TRP A 81 4.55 -10.17 8.96
C TRP A 81 3.69 -11.40 8.68
N SER A 82 2.44 -11.14 8.37
CA SER A 82 1.47 -12.15 7.93
C SER A 82 0.50 -11.50 6.95
N VAL A 83 -0.11 -12.31 6.09
CA VAL A 83 -1.20 -11.87 5.22
C VAL A 83 -2.40 -12.77 5.45
N GLU A 84 -3.55 -12.18 5.72
CA GLU A 84 -4.82 -12.87 5.82
C GLU A 84 -5.81 -12.23 4.84
N SER A 85 -6.34 -13.02 3.91
CA SER A 85 -7.09 -12.53 2.75
C SER A 85 -6.28 -11.50 1.95
N ASP A 86 -6.54 -10.21 2.14
CA ASP A 86 -5.85 -9.09 1.50
C ASP A 86 -5.20 -8.14 2.52
N VAL A 87 -5.15 -8.48 3.80
CA VAL A 87 -4.58 -7.60 4.83
C VAL A 87 -3.18 -8.08 5.20
N LEU A 88 -2.16 -7.32 4.80
CA LEU A 88 -0.79 -7.43 5.28
C LEU A 88 -0.70 -6.81 6.67
N THR A 89 -0.35 -7.62 7.66
CA THR A 89 -0.08 -7.19 9.03
C THR A 89 1.42 -7.25 9.27
N MET A 90 2.03 -6.18 9.77
CA MET A 90 3.42 -6.10 10.19
C MET A 90 3.48 -5.70 11.66
N ALA A 91 3.98 -6.60 12.51
CA ALA A 91 4.08 -6.40 13.95
C ALA A 91 5.55 -6.44 14.40
N GLY A 92 6.01 -5.37 15.05
CA GLY A 92 7.36 -5.24 15.59
C GLY A 92 7.40 -4.44 16.88
N ALA A 93 8.60 -4.04 17.32
CA ALA A 93 8.77 -3.28 18.56
C ALA A 93 8.04 -1.93 18.57
N GLY A 94 7.81 -1.33 17.39
CA GLY A 94 7.08 -0.07 17.22
C GLY A 94 5.55 -0.21 17.24
N GLY A 95 5.02 -1.43 17.40
CA GLY A 95 3.60 -1.72 17.31
C GLY A 95 3.25 -2.50 16.04
N GLU A 96 1.97 -2.44 15.68
CA GLU A 96 1.40 -3.16 14.56
C GLU A 96 0.88 -2.18 13.50
N VAL A 97 1.15 -2.49 12.23
CA VAL A 97 0.62 -1.79 11.07
C VAL A 97 -0.14 -2.79 10.20
N ARG A 98 -1.30 -2.36 9.69
CA ARG A 98 -2.13 -3.12 8.77
C ARG A 98 -2.28 -2.35 7.47
N LEU A 99 -2.12 -3.06 6.36
CA LEU A 99 -2.21 -2.53 5.02
C LEU A 99 -3.09 -3.47 4.19
N ARG A 100 -4.09 -2.94 3.49
CA ARG A 100 -4.83 -3.74 2.52
C ARG A 100 -4.06 -3.79 1.21
N VAL A 101 -3.65 -4.97 0.76
CA VAL A 101 -3.02 -5.21 -0.54
C VAL A 101 -4.10 -5.18 -1.62
N VAL A 102 -4.16 -4.09 -2.37
CA VAL A 102 -5.16 -3.88 -3.43
C VAL A 102 -4.71 -4.54 -4.73
N GLU A 103 -3.41 -4.48 -5.01
CA GLU A 103 -2.80 -5.06 -6.21
C GLU A 103 -1.43 -5.63 -5.85
N LEU A 104 -1.15 -6.85 -6.31
CA LEU A 104 0.16 -7.49 -6.16
C LEU A 104 0.55 -8.15 -7.48
N GLU A 105 1.62 -7.63 -8.07
CA GLU A 105 2.27 -8.16 -9.26
C GLU A 105 3.70 -8.58 -8.91
N ARG A 106 4.46 -9.04 -9.91
CA ARG A 106 5.83 -9.50 -9.68
C ARG A 106 6.72 -8.39 -9.14
N ASP A 107 6.62 -7.19 -9.67
CA ASP A 107 7.52 -6.06 -9.43
C ASP A 107 6.83 -4.82 -8.86
N ARG A 108 5.50 -4.88 -8.68
CA ARG A 108 4.68 -3.78 -8.20
C ARG A 108 3.69 -4.27 -7.14
N MET A 109 3.53 -3.45 -6.11
CA MET A 109 2.53 -3.64 -5.06
C MET A 109 1.80 -2.32 -4.84
N THR A 110 0.48 -2.39 -4.73
CA THR A 110 -0.37 -1.26 -4.33
C THR A 110 -1.07 -1.62 -3.05
N VAL A 111 -0.95 -0.75 -2.05
CA VAL A 111 -1.59 -0.92 -0.74
C VAL A 111 -2.51 0.25 -0.42
N GLU A 112 -3.54 -0.02 0.36
CA GLU A 112 -4.41 0.98 0.97
C GLU A 112 -4.17 0.97 2.48
N ASN A 113 -3.92 2.15 3.04
CA ASN A 113 -3.79 2.35 4.48
C ASN A 113 -5.17 2.44 5.15
N ASP A 114 -5.22 2.30 6.48
CA ASP A 114 -6.47 2.42 7.25
C ASP A 114 -7.17 3.80 7.11
N ASP A 115 -6.44 4.84 6.70
CA ASP A 115 -6.99 6.17 6.41
C ASP A 115 -7.52 6.35 4.97
N GLY A 116 -7.47 5.28 4.16
CA GLY A 116 -7.90 5.25 2.77
C GLY A 116 -6.87 5.80 1.78
N SER A 117 -5.69 6.23 2.23
CA SER A 117 -4.61 6.65 1.33
C SER A 117 -3.98 5.45 0.62
N ILE A 118 -3.55 5.66 -0.63
CA ILE A 118 -2.94 4.62 -1.47
C ILE A 118 -1.41 4.79 -1.48
N GLY A 119 -0.70 3.69 -1.23
CA GLY A 119 0.75 3.56 -1.38
C GLY A 119 1.10 2.65 -2.56
N HIS A 120 2.21 2.94 -3.23
CA HIS A 120 2.76 2.10 -4.29
C HIS A 120 4.20 1.73 -3.93
N SER A 121 4.52 0.45 -4.06
CA SER A 121 5.86 -0.09 -3.83
C SER A 121 6.34 -0.81 -5.08
N GLN A 122 7.63 -0.68 -5.38
CA GLN A 122 8.34 -1.45 -6.39
C GLN A 122 9.25 -2.50 -5.75
N ARG A 123 9.43 -3.63 -6.43
CA ARG A 123 10.38 -4.66 -6.02
C ARG A 123 11.81 -4.22 -6.29
N CYS A 124 12.68 -4.36 -5.30
CA CYS A 124 14.07 -3.94 -5.36
C CYS A 124 15.03 -5.01 -5.88
N ASP A 125 14.54 -6.22 -6.15
CA ASP A 125 15.35 -7.39 -6.51
C ASP A 125 15.10 -7.86 -7.97
N GLY A 126 14.45 -7.01 -8.79
CA GLY A 126 14.00 -7.32 -10.15
C GLY A 126 14.51 -6.41 -11.28
N GLY A 127 15.50 -5.56 -11.02
CA GLY A 127 16.24 -4.83 -12.06
C GLY A 127 15.42 -3.89 -12.95
N VAL A 128 15.15 -2.68 -12.46
CA VAL A 128 15.16 -1.49 -13.33
C VAL A 128 16.16 -0.52 -12.69
N PRO A 129 17.21 -0.07 -13.41
CA PRO A 129 18.26 0.77 -12.86
C PRO A 129 17.65 2.08 -12.34
N ALA A 130 18.07 2.49 -11.15
CA ALA A 130 17.89 3.86 -10.72
C ALA A 130 18.43 4.77 -11.85
N THR A 131 17.57 5.63 -12.39
CA THR A 131 17.84 6.72 -13.35
C THR A 131 18.15 6.34 -14.82
N GLY A 132 17.19 6.64 -15.70
CA GLY A 132 17.41 7.37 -16.96
C GLY A 132 18.00 6.63 -18.17
N GLU A 133 17.16 5.92 -18.94
CA GLU A 133 17.38 5.81 -20.39
C GLU A 133 16.03 5.76 -21.11
N ALA A 134 15.87 6.62 -22.10
CA ALA A 134 14.65 6.76 -22.87
C ALA A 134 14.31 5.46 -23.60
N GLN A 135 13.03 5.11 -23.64
CA GLN A 135 12.53 4.12 -24.59
C GLN A 135 12.74 4.65 -26.00
N ALA A 136 13.82 4.22 -26.66
CA ALA A 136 13.95 4.32 -28.10
C ALA A 136 13.13 3.18 -28.72
N GLN A 137 11.91 3.51 -29.14
CA GLN A 137 11.22 2.78 -30.19
C GLN A 137 11.93 3.10 -31.51
N ASN A 138 12.65 2.14 -32.08
CA ASN A 138 12.62 1.69 -33.49
C ASN A 138 13.86 0.85 -33.82
#